data_AF-A0A8T6S3T2-F1
#
_entry.id   AF-A0A8T6S3T2-F1
#
_cell.length_a   1.000
_cell.length_b   1.000
_cell.length_c   1.000
_cell.angle_alpha   90.00
_cell.angle_beta   90.00
_cell.angle_gamma   90.00
#
_symmetry.space_group_name_H-M   'P 1'
#
loop_
_entity.id
_entity.type
_entity.pdbx_description
1 polymer ?
#
loop_
_entity_poly.entity_id
_entity_poly.type
_entity_poly.pdbx_seq_one_letter_code
_entity_poly.pdbx_strand_id
1 'polypeptide(L)'
;MKKELKQSSYGYSMVDDLFVGLPSSNLKGKWIQLVVETDGPSAIVPVGHIGPWNGGGRNHKYDDRYWQKECRPQAESGMDLQGNKTNKAGILISSELWKKLELGRKRLAKVRWQFVPHPRGKKVIIAKNEKRLHLHN
;
A
#
# COMPACT_ATOMS: atom_id res chain seq x y z
N MET A 1 -4.66 15.65 23.54
CA MET A 1 -4.15 16.51 22.45
C MET A 1 -4.68 15.97 21.13
N LYS A 2 -5.62 16.66 20.48
CA LYS A 2 -6.07 16.29 19.12
C LYS A 2 -5.01 16.80 18.15
N LYS A 3 -4.25 15.90 17.50
CA LYS A 3 -3.33 16.28 16.43
C LYS A 3 -4.18 16.69 15.22
N GLU A 4 -4.12 17.97 14.86
CA GLU A 4 -4.75 18.46 13.64
C GLU A 4 -4.03 17.92 12.40
N LEU A 5 -4.83 17.50 11.42
CA LEU A 5 -4.37 16.95 10.16
C LEU A 5 -3.69 18.05 9.34
N LYS A 6 -2.37 17.93 9.10
CA LYS A 6 -1.66 18.82 8.17
C LYS A 6 -1.81 18.32 6.74
N GLN A 7 -2.56 19.08 5.94
CA GLN A 7 -2.59 18.94 4.49
C GLN A 7 -1.20 19.29 3.94
N SER A 8 -0.52 18.30 3.36
CA SER A 8 0.67 18.57 2.55
C SER A 8 0.24 19.20 1.22
N SER A 9 1.17 19.85 0.51
CA SER A 9 1.00 20.35 -0.87
C SER A 9 0.63 19.27 -1.90
N TYR A 10 0.58 18.01 -1.47
CA TYR A 10 0.13 16.86 -2.25
C TYR A 10 -1.25 16.33 -1.82
N GLY A 11 -1.92 16.95 -0.85
CA GLY A 11 -3.23 16.51 -0.35
C GLY A 11 -3.20 15.23 0.50
N TYR A 12 -2.01 14.66 0.76
CA TYR A 12 -1.84 13.44 1.54
C TYR A 12 -1.23 13.77 2.89
N SER A 13 -1.97 13.46 3.94
CA SER A 13 -1.44 13.43 5.29
C SER A 13 -0.50 12.22 5.38
N MET A 14 0.81 12.44 5.18
CA MET A 14 1.88 11.56 5.71
C MET A 14 1.90 11.59 7.25
N VAL A 15 1.06 12.45 7.84
CA VAL A 15 0.77 12.50 9.27
C VAL A 15 0.30 11.11 9.67
N ASP A 16 1.17 10.44 10.44
CA ASP A 16 1.01 9.12 11.05
C ASP A 16 1.56 7.91 10.27
N ASP A 17 2.27 8.07 9.15
CA ASP A 17 2.95 6.94 8.46
C ASP A 17 1.98 5.77 8.18
N LEU A 18 0.75 6.06 7.73
CA LEU A 18 -0.28 5.06 7.41
C LEU A 18 -0.57 5.02 5.90
N PHE A 19 0.26 4.29 5.15
CA PHE A 19 0.13 4.19 3.71
C PHE A 19 0.71 2.88 3.18
N VAL A 20 0.47 2.64 1.89
CA VAL A 20 1.19 1.64 1.12
C VAL A 20 2.01 2.27 -0.01
N GLY A 21 3.05 1.56 -0.44
CA GLY A 21 3.76 1.82 -1.67
C GLY A 21 3.41 0.79 -2.73
N LEU A 22 3.01 1.25 -3.91
CA LEU A 22 2.76 0.39 -5.07
C LEU A 22 3.83 0.64 -6.15
N PRO A 23 4.19 -0.40 -6.92
CA PRO A 23 5.32 -0.33 -7.85
C PRO A 23 5.00 0.29 -9.21
N SER A 24 4.15 1.34 -9.26
CA SER A 24 3.86 2.09 -10.49
C SER A 24 3.63 3.55 -10.18
N SER A 25 4.03 4.38 -11.13
CA SER A 25 3.82 5.81 -11.11
C SER A 25 2.34 6.19 -11.17
N ASN A 26 2.03 7.44 -10.80
CA ASN A 26 0.68 8.03 -10.89
C ASN A 26 -0.40 7.33 -10.03
N LEU A 27 0.01 6.56 -9.02
CA LEU A 27 -0.90 5.94 -8.06
C LEU A 27 -1.07 6.71 -6.76
N LYS A 28 -0.25 7.74 -6.52
CA LYS A 28 -0.34 8.56 -5.30
C LYS A 28 -1.77 9.08 -5.12
N GLY A 29 -2.33 8.84 -3.94
CA GLY A 29 -3.69 9.23 -3.58
C GLY A 29 -4.82 8.34 -4.05
N LYS A 30 -4.53 7.30 -4.85
CA LYS A 30 -5.44 6.16 -4.96
C LYS A 30 -5.53 5.48 -3.60
N TRP A 31 -6.66 4.84 -3.35
CA TRP A 31 -6.88 4.08 -2.12
C TRP A 31 -6.96 2.61 -2.46
N ILE A 32 -6.44 1.79 -1.54
CA ILE A 32 -6.59 0.34 -1.61
C ILE A 32 -7.24 -0.17 -0.35
N GLN A 33 -7.96 -1.26 -0.49
CA GLN A 33 -8.24 -2.17 0.60
C GLN A 33 -7.18 -3.26 0.58
N LEU A 34 -6.47 -3.43 1.69
CA LEU A 34 -5.49 -4.47 1.94
C LEU A 34 -6.04 -5.44 2.98
N VAL A 35 -5.83 -6.75 2.77
CA VAL A 35 -6.19 -7.82 3.70
C VAL A 35 -4.96 -8.71 3.90
N VAL A 36 -4.54 -8.89 5.15
CA VAL A 36 -3.44 -9.79 5.52
C VAL A 36 -3.96 -11.22 5.56
N GLU A 37 -3.34 -12.13 4.80
CA GLU A 37 -3.74 -13.55 4.72
C GLU A 37 -5.25 -13.71 4.39
N THR A 38 -5.82 -14.92 4.51
CA THR A 38 -7.20 -15.16 4.02
C THR A 38 -8.30 -14.61 4.95
N ASP A 39 -8.01 -14.35 6.22
CA ASP A 39 -8.97 -13.84 7.21
C ASP A 39 -8.32 -12.95 8.29
N GLY A 40 -7.16 -12.36 7.98
CA GLY A 40 -6.42 -11.54 8.93
C GLY A 40 -6.83 -10.06 8.90
N PRO A 41 -6.06 -9.21 9.61
CA PRO A 41 -6.31 -7.78 9.67
C PRO A 41 -6.40 -7.13 8.28
N SER A 42 -7.31 -6.18 8.13
CA SER A 42 -7.51 -5.43 6.90
C SER A 42 -7.42 -3.93 7.12
N ALA A 43 -7.09 -3.19 6.06
CA ALA A 43 -7.02 -1.74 6.10
C ALA A 43 -7.45 -1.11 4.78
N ILE A 44 -8.15 0.01 4.84
CA ILE A 44 -8.36 0.93 3.73
C ILE A 44 -7.40 2.10 3.91
N VAL A 45 -6.44 2.21 3.00
CA VAL A 45 -5.28 3.11 3.13
C VAL A 45 -4.92 3.76 1.78
N PRO A 46 -4.35 4.97 1.80
CA PRO A 46 -3.88 5.61 0.59
C PRO A 46 -2.58 4.96 0.10
N VAL A 47 -2.36 5.04 -1.21
CA VAL A 47 -1.05 4.87 -1.81
C VAL A 47 -0.27 6.17 -1.58
N GLY A 48 0.63 6.14 -0.59
CA GLY A 48 1.43 7.30 -0.18
C GLY A 48 2.83 7.32 -0.79
N HIS A 49 3.31 6.16 -1.25
CA HIS A 49 4.64 5.97 -1.79
C HIS A 49 4.59 5.27 -3.16
N ILE A 50 5.61 5.49 -3.97
CA ILE A 50 5.82 4.73 -5.23
C ILE A 50 7.05 3.86 -4.98
N GLY A 51 6.97 2.57 -5.23
CA GLY A 51 8.01 1.61 -4.86
C GLY A 51 7.50 0.55 -3.88
N PRO A 52 8.38 -0.39 -3.47
CA PRO A 52 9.78 -0.11 -3.14
C PRO A 52 10.83 -0.34 -4.24
N TRP A 53 10.52 -1.03 -5.34
CA TRP A 53 11.54 -1.44 -6.34
C TRP A 53 11.30 -0.88 -7.73
N ASN A 54 10.06 -0.99 -8.18
CA ASN A 54 9.58 -0.54 -9.47
C ASN A 54 8.66 0.67 -9.26
N GLY A 55 8.38 1.42 -10.32
CA GLY A 55 7.76 2.73 -10.21
C GLY A 55 8.77 3.75 -9.72
N GLY A 56 9.29 4.55 -10.64
CA GLY A 56 10.21 5.63 -10.35
C GLY A 56 9.62 6.91 -10.91
N GLY A 57 9.26 7.85 -10.04
CA GLY A 57 8.46 9.05 -10.36
C GLY A 57 8.97 9.98 -11.48
N ARG A 58 10.05 9.66 -12.19
CA ARG A 58 10.52 10.34 -13.42
C ARG A 58 10.66 9.44 -14.65
N ASN A 59 10.59 8.11 -14.50
CA ASN A 59 10.73 7.17 -15.60
C ASN A 59 9.73 6.02 -15.48
N HIS A 60 8.55 6.23 -16.08
CA HIS A 60 7.44 5.28 -16.09
C HIS A 60 7.76 3.96 -16.81
N LYS A 61 8.91 3.85 -17.50
CA LYS A 61 9.30 2.62 -18.19
C LYS A 61 9.52 1.42 -17.26
N TYR A 62 9.75 1.68 -15.97
CA TYR A 62 9.89 0.66 -14.93
C TYR A 62 8.65 0.57 -14.04
N ASP A 63 7.50 1.03 -14.52
CA ASP A 63 6.22 0.76 -13.85
C ASP A 63 5.90 -0.73 -13.94
N ASP A 64 5.61 -1.33 -12.79
CA ASP A 64 5.19 -2.72 -12.66
C ASP A 64 3.70 -2.76 -12.28
N ARG A 65 2.85 -2.69 -13.31
CA ARG A 65 1.39 -2.71 -13.18
C ARG A 65 0.84 -4.14 -13.17
N TYR A 66 1.43 -5.00 -12.34
CA TYR A 66 1.11 -6.42 -12.29
C TYR A 66 -0.40 -6.71 -12.12
N TRP A 67 -1.14 -5.85 -11.41
CA TRP A 67 -2.59 -5.99 -11.23
C TRP A 67 -3.40 -5.87 -12.52
N GLN A 68 -2.86 -5.25 -13.58
CA GLN A 68 -3.52 -5.16 -14.89
C GLN A 68 -3.34 -6.42 -15.73
N LYS A 69 -2.37 -7.26 -15.38
CA LYS A 69 -1.98 -8.46 -16.13
C LYS A 69 -2.27 -9.76 -15.37
N GLU A 70 -3.03 -9.67 -14.28
CA GLU A 70 -3.35 -10.79 -13.38
C GLU A 70 -2.10 -11.58 -12.92
N CYS A 71 -0.96 -10.91 -12.79
CA CYS A 71 0.30 -11.54 -12.43
C CYS A 71 0.81 -11.09 -11.05
N ARG A 72 1.93 -11.69 -10.61
CA ARG A 72 2.62 -11.28 -9.38
C ARG A 72 3.55 -10.09 -9.66
N PRO A 73 3.81 -9.22 -8.67
CA PRO A 73 4.79 -8.16 -8.78
C PRO A 73 6.16 -8.71 -9.21
N GLN A 74 6.82 -8.06 -10.17
CA GLN A 74 8.13 -8.45 -10.68
C GLN A 74 9.16 -8.60 -9.56
N ALA A 75 9.11 -7.70 -8.57
CA ALA A 75 10.02 -7.72 -7.43
C ALA A 75 10.00 -9.03 -6.64
N GLU A 76 8.93 -9.82 -6.68
CA GLU A 76 8.86 -11.12 -5.99
C GLU A 76 9.82 -12.17 -6.59
N SER A 77 10.29 -11.96 -7.83
CA SER A 77 11.35 -12.77 -8.45
C SER A 77 12.71 -12.64 -7.75
N GLY A 78 12.90 -11.59 -6.94
CA GLY A 78 14.19 -11.21 -6.37
C GLY A 78 14.93 -10.15 -7.19
N MET A 79 14.37 -9.71 -8.32
CA MET A 79 14.94 -8.68 -9.20
C MET A 79 13.87 -7.65 -9.60
N ASP A 80 14.23 -6.38 -9.65
CA ASP A 80 13.39 -5.30 -10.19
C ASP A 80 13.49 -5.23 -11.73
N LEU A 81 12.74 -4.35 -12.39
CA LEU A 81 12.79 -4.18 -13.86
C LEU A 81 14.08 -3.50 -14.37
N GLN A 82 14.92 -3.03 -13.45
CA GLN A 82 16.22 -2.42 -13.74
C GLN A 82 17.38 -3.41 -13.59
N GLY A 83 17.11 -4.62 -13.08
CA GLY A 83 18.13 -5.62 -12.79
C GLY A 83 18.76 -5.50 -11.39
N ASN A 84 18.18 -4.72 -10.48
CA ASN A 84 18.63 -4.64 -9.09
C ASN A 84 18.01 -5.77 -8.25
N LYS A 85 18.76 -6.25 -7.25
CA LYS A 85 18.26 -7.23 -6.27
C LYS A 85 17.17 -6.61 -5.38
N THR A 86 16.12 -7.37 -5.10
CA THR A 86 15.03 -6.96 -4.20
C THR A 86 14.98 -7.85 -2.96
N ASN A 87 14.21 -7.44 -1.95
CA ASN A 87 13.90 -8.29 -0.80
C ASN A 87 12.70 -9.23 -1.03
N LYS A 88 12.22 -9.34 -2.28
CA LYS A 88 11.01 -10.09 -2.69
C LYS A 88 9.68 -9.53 -2.18
N ALA A 89 9.63 -8.33 -1.62
CA ALA A 89 8.38 -7.65 -1.29
C ALA A 89 7.75 -7.06 -2.55
N GLY A 90 6.50 -7.43 -2.84
CA GLY A 90 5.77 -6.91 -3.98
C GLY A 90 5.20 -5.49 -3.79
N ILE A 91 4.89 -5.12 -2.55
CA ILE A 91 4.41 -3.80 -2.15
C ILE A 91 5.09 -3.37 -0.86
N LEU A 92 5.05 -2.07 -0.56
CA LEU A 92 5.50 -1.52 0.72
C LEU A 92 4.31 -1.27 1.63
N ILE A 93 4.43 -1.64 2.90
CA ILE A 93 3.52 -1.25 3.98
C ILE A 93 4.33 -0.37 4.91
N SER A 94 3.83 0.82 5.23
CA SER A 94 4.51 1.74 6.14
C SER A 94 4.65 1.15 7.56
N SER A 95 5.58 1.68 8.34
CA SER A 95 5.96 1.07 9.63
C SER A 95 4.83 1.17 10.66
N GLU A 96 4.12 2.29 10.72
CA GLU A 96 2.97 2.43 11.62
C GLU A 96 1.77 1.57 11.16
N LEU A 97 1.56 1.41 9.85
CA LEU A 97 0.53 0.50 9.35
C LEU A 97 0.87 -0.96 9.68
N TRP A 98 2.14 -1.35 9.52
CA TRP A 98 2.63 -2.69 9.89
C TRP A 98 2.37 -3.01 11.36
N LYS A 99 2.64 -2.06 12.26
CA LYS A 99 2.36 -2.20 13.70
C LYS A 99 0.87 -2.33 13.97
N LYS A 100 0.03 -1.50 13.32
CA LYS A 100 -1.43 -1.53 13.54
C LYS A 100 -2.11 -2.78 12.98
N LEU A 101 -1.52 -3.40 11.95
CA LEU A 101 -1.91 -4.72 11.44
C LEU A 101 -1.34 -5.87 12.27
N GLU A 102 -0.64 -5.59 13.37
CA GLU A 102 -0.12 -6.59 14.32
C GLU A 102 0.77 -7.66 13.67
N LEU A 103 1.49 -7.29 12.61
CA LEU A 103 2.34 -8.20 11.83
C LEU A 103 3.64 -8.62 12.55
N GLY A 104 3.87 -8.09 13.76
CA GLY A 104 5.01 -8.41 14.61
C GLY A 104 6.36 -8.17 13.92
N ARG A 105 7.32 -9.05 14.20
CA ARG A 105 8.70 -8.99 13.67
C ARG A 105 8.88 -9.72 12.33
N LYS A 106 7.80 -10.08 11.64
CA LYS A 106 7.88 -10.73 10.32
C LYS A 106 8.62 -9.80 9.35
N ARG A 107 9.40 -10.38 8.42
CA ARG A 107 10.06 -9.62 7.34
C ARG A 107 9.13 -9.38 6.14
N LEU A 108 8.20 -10.31 5.92
CA LEU A 108 7.23 -10.29 4.83
C LEU A 108 5.90 -10.83 5.35
N ALA A 109 4.80 -10.33 4.78
CA ALA A 109 3.46 -10.84 5.03
C ALA A 109 2.76 -11.07 3.69
N LYS A 110 1.96 -12.15 3.61
CA LYS A 110 1.09 -12.37 2.45
C LYS A 110 -0.12 -11.46 2.58
N VAL A 111 -0.41 -10.71 1.52
CA VAL A 111 -1.56 -9.80 1.47
C VAL A 111 -2.32 -9.97 0.17
N ARG A 112 -3.62 -9.73 0.24
CA ARG A 112 -4.47 -9.45 -0.93
C ARG A 112 -4.83 -7.98 -0.89
N TRP A 113 -4.97 -7.35 -2.04
CA TRP A 113 -5.47 -5.98 -2.09
C TRP A 113 -6.23 -5.69 -3.37
N GLN A 114 -7.03 -4.63 -3.33
CA GLN A 114 -7.76 -4.10 -4.48
C GLN A 114 -7.89 -2.58 -4.37
N PHE A 115 -8.01 -1.88 -5.50
CA PHE A 115 -8.38 -0.47 -5.47
C PHE A 115 -9.79 -0.28 -4.91
N VAL A 116 -9.99 0.82 -4.19
CA VAL A 116 -11.30 1.23 -3.66
C VAL A 116 -11.56 2.72 -3.90
N PRO A 117 -12.82 3.15 -3.93
CA PRO A 117 -13.16 4.57 -3.94
C PRO A 117 -12.52 5.31 -2.77
N HIS A 118 -12.34 6.61 -2.93
CA HIS A 118 -11.83 7.47 -1.87
C HIS A 118 -12.81 7.45 -0.68
N PRO A 119 -12.39 7.02 0.53
CA PRO A 119 -13.30 6.91 1.65
C PRO A 119 -13.76 8.29 2.10
N ARG A 120 -15.05 8.41 2.46
CA ARG A 120 -15.61 9.65 3.00
C ARG A 120 -14.86 10.04 4.27
N GLY A 121 -14.47 11.31 4.38
CA GLY A 121 -13.70 11.82 5.52
C GLY A 121 -12.18 11.62 5.45
N LYS A 122 -11.64 10.99 4.40
CA LYS A 122 -10.18 10.86 4.14
C LYS A 122 -9.38 10.17 5.25
N LYS A 123 -10.01 9.27 5.99
CA LYS A 123 -9.37 8.57 7.12
C LYS A 123 -9.00 7.14 6.74
N VAL A 124 -7.84 6.72 7.21
CA VAL A 124 -7.44 5.31 7.21
C VAL A 124 -8.39 4.52 8.10
N ILE A 125 -8.87 3.39 7.58
CA ILE A 125 -9.75 2.47 8.30
C ILE A 125 -8.96 1.18 8.50
N ILE A 126 -8.90 0.67 9.73
CA ILE A 126 -8.21 -0.59 10.05
C ILE A 126 -9.19 -1.47 10.82
N ALA A 127 -9.36 -2.71 10.37
CA ALA A 127 -10.15 -3.73 11.05
C ALA A 127 -9.27 -4.92 11.39
N LYS A 128 -9.26 -5.30 12.67
CA LYS A 128 -8.36 -6.36 13.17
C LYS A 128 -8.87 -7.78 12.87
N ASN A 129 -10.18 -7.95 12.70
CA ASN A 129 -10.84 -9.27 12.56
C ASN A 129 -11.92 -9.31 11.45
N GLU A 130 -11.88 -8.42 10.47
CA GLU A 130 -12.90 -8.38 9.41
C GLU A 130 -12.35 -8.76 8.04
N LYS A 131 -13.03 -9.76 7.44
CA LYS A 131 -12.73 -10.38 6.13
C LYS A 131 -12.68 -9.37 4.98
N ARG A 132 -13.46 -8.29 5.07
CA ARG A 132 -13.53 -7.20 4.08
C ARG A 132 -14.31 -6.05 4.69
N LEU A 133 -13.67 -4.89 4.84
CA LEU A 133 -14.38 -3.63 5.07
C LEU A 133 -15.31 -3.36 3.88
N HIS A 134 -16.63 -3.34 4.13
CA HIS A 134 -17.61 -2.88 3.15
C HIS A 134 -17.66 -1.36 3.19
N LEU A 135 -17.23 -0.72 2.10
CA LEU A 135 -17.51 0.70 1.92
C LEU A 135 -18.99 0.84 1.59
N HIS A 136 -19.77 1.36 2.53
CA HIS A 136 -21.15 1.78 2.23
C HIS A 136 -21.08 2.98 1.28
N ASN A 137 -21.61 2.78 0.07
CA ASN A 137 -21.65 3.79 -0.99
C ASN A 137 -22.49 5.01 -0.65
#